data_AF-A0A438B8G0-F1
#
_entry.id   AF-A0A438B8G0-F1
#
_cell.length_a   1.000
_cell.length_b   1.000
_cell.length_c   1.000
_cell.angle_alpha   90.00
_cell.angle_beta   90.00
_cell.angle_gamma   90.00
#
_symmetry.space_group_name_H-M   'P 1'
#
loop_
_entity.id
_entity.type
_entity.pdbx_description
1 polymer ?
#
loop_
_entity_poly.entity_id
_entity_poly.type
_entity_poly.pdbx_seq_one_letter_code
_entity_poly.pdbx_strand_id
1 'polypeptide(L)'
;MRTTKKSMTGIAAVLSALALVSGCGSAASAEGEAGPIDSSLSGEEVAALTEEAFYWGLNIAGYYELRHVYTQMEGQPAYRGVNRMQPQMNLFDAKIRFATTVNASTLYNGGTFDTSKEPIVVEIPAVTDGRYWSVQAMDQNVTTFFKAGSQFSGNAPQRYVIVGPEWRGDLPAGFKGTEIVKASSDSFTIAVRVGVTTRDDADLAAARATVSGVQAAPLSLWTANGGRVPPLAEQPVVKGDYRSFPRMDQISDIGKSMTAIDYLQLLSLSINDPSLTLRSDSVKETETLDRLSRLGLEEGTIFDPAQVTDEQKASIDEGFARARKAAKSAFENTQIDMNGWRLQSSLFFDDLDYVAKAGADDVAWGTPVPYDSHTIAYVFDDSEGRPLDGRNRYTLTFDVNDLPPTTEFWELPVYDSAGYFIDNPIDRYSTTSELLKAGQYSVVDGKLTFYLQPDRPADPEQARNWLPTSRDGGFQLAARFYGPTTGLIDGSYAMPGIVRVQ
;
A
#
# COMPACT_ATOMS: atom_id res chain seq x y z
N MET A 1 -27.22 56.87 -39.93
CA MET A 1 -28.47 56.39 -39.32
C MET A 1 -28.15 56.01 -37.88
N ARG A 2 -28.34 56.89 -36.89
CA ARG A 2 -29.57 57.03 -36.05
C ARG A 2 -29.97 55.67 -35.46
N THR A 3 -29.93 55.39 -34.15
CA THR A 3 -30.28 56.20 -32.95
C THR A 3 -29.78 55.47 -31.68
N THR A 4 -28.99 56.09 -30.78
CA THR A 4 -29.33 56.60 -29.41
C THR A 4 -30.06 55.63 -28.47
N LYS A 5 -29.64 55.41 -27.20
CA LYS A 5 -29.52 56.32 -26.02
C LYS A 5 -28.56 55.67 -24.97
N LYS A 6 -27.60 56.33 -24.28
CA LYS A 6 -27.67 57.31 -23.14
C LYS A 6 -28.64 56.86 -22.02
N SER A 7 -28.35 56.89 -20.72
CA SER A 7 -27.38 57.63 -19.89
C SER A 7 -27.55 57.21 -18.42
N MET A 8 -26.46 57.31 -17.62
CA MET A 8 -26.30 57.98 -16.28
C MET A 8 -27.34 57.68 -15.17
N THR A 9 -27.09 57.67 -13.85
CA THR A 9 -26.18 58.35 -12.89
C THR A 9 -26.56 57.72 -11.51
N GLY A 10 -25.85 57.77 -10.39
CA GLY A 10 -24.73 58.56 -9.85
C GLY A 10 -24.35 58.00 -8.46
N ILE A 11 -23.09 58.09 -8.03
CA ILE A 11 -22.51 59.13 -7.15
C ILE A 11 -23.02 59.08 -5.70
N ALA A 12 -22.14 58.75 -4.74
CA ALA A 12 -21.62 59.70 -3.75
C ALA A 12 -20.70 59.01 -2.71
N ALA A 13 -19.48 59.54 -2.56
CA ALA A 13 -18.58 59.30 -1.44
C ALA A 13 -18.79 60.38 -0.37
N VAL A 14 -18.68 60.03 0.92
CA VAL A 14 -18.47 60.99 2.02
C VAL A 14 -17.55 60.36 3.08
N LEU A 15 -16.38 60.98 3.28
CA LEU A 15 -15.55 60.88 4.49
C LEU A 15 -16.31 61.47 5.69
N SER A 16 -16.12 60.95 6.90
CA SER A 16 -15.86 61.77 8.10
C SER A 16 -15.57 60.96 9.38
N ALA A 17 -14.42 61.27 9.96
CA ALA A 17 -14.13 61.60 11.37
C ALA A 17 -14.45 60.63 12.53
N LEU A 18 -13.37 60.33 13.26
CA LEU A 18 -13.33 59.89 14.66
C LEU A 18 -14.23 60.74 15.58
N ALA A 19 -14.90 60.06 16.51
CA ALA A 19 -15.20 60.58 17.84
C ALA A 19 -14.92 59.49 18.87
N LEU A 20 -14.01 59.79 19.80
CA LEU A 20 -13.70 59.01 20.99
C LEU A 20 -14.93 58.94 21.91
N VAL A 21 -15.30 57.72 22.31
CA VAL A 21 -16.01 57.49 23.57
C VAL A 21 -15.16 56.55 24.40
N SER A 22 -14.50 57.12 25.40
CA SER A 22 -13.87 56.40 26.50
C SER A 22 -14.95 55.74 27.35
N GLY A 23 -15.05 54.41 27.28
CA GLY A 23 -15.82 53.61 28.21
C GLY A 23 -14.92 52.55 28.82
N CYS A 24 -14.53 52.74 30.08
CA CYS A 24 -13.98 51.67 30.90
C CYS A 24 -15.03 50.56 31.01
N GLY A 25 -14.80 49.46 30.31
CA GLY A 25 -15.51 48.20 30.47
C GLY A 25 -14.47 47.12 30.64
N SER A 26 -14.43 46.54 31.82
CA SER A 26 -13.52 45.51 32.29
C SER A 26 -13.23 44.45 31.23
N ALA A 27 -11.96 44.05 31.15
CA ALA A 27 -11.53 42.84 30.46
C ALA A 27 -12.32 41.64 31.00
N ALA A 28 -13.38 41.26 30.28
CA ALA A 28 -13.86 39.90 30.28
C ALA A 28 -12.91 39.14 29.35
N SER A 29 -11.97 38.42 29.96
CA SER A 29 -11.31 37.28 29.34
C SER A 29 -12.36 36.48 28.58
N ALA A 30 -12.21 36.41 27.26
CA ALA A 30 -12.94 35.43 26.46
C ALA A 30 -12.61 34.05 27.06
N GLU A 31 -13.62 33.44 27.66
CA GLU A 31 -13.62 32.01 27.99
C GLU A 31 -13.27 31.26 26.70
N GLY A 32 -12.28 30.38 26.77
CA GLY A 32 -11.70 29.70 25.62
C GLY A 32 -12.76 28.99 24.79
N GLU A 33 -12.78 29.28 23.48
CA GLU A 33 -13.41 28.40 22.51
C GLU A 33 -12.73 27.02 22.65
N ALA A 34 -13.53 26.01 23.03
CA ALA A 34 -13.06 24.65 23.20
C ALA A 34 -12.45 24.16 21.88
N GLY A 35 -11.13 23.93 21.88
CA GLY A 35 -10.46 23.28 20.76
C GLY A 35 -10.90 21.83 20.60
N PRO A 36 -10.48 21.14 19.52
CA PRO A 36 -10.91 19.77 19.21
C PRO A 36 -10.48 18.76 20.27
N ILE A 37 -9.46 19.09 21.07
CA ILE A 37 -8.91 18.25 22.12
C ILE A 37 -9.50 18.67 23.46
N ASP A 38 -9.93 17.69 24.25
CA ASP A 38 -10.42 17.89 25.62
C ASP A 38 -9.40 18.69 26.45
N SER A 39 -9.79 19.92 26.80
CA SER A 39 -8.96 20.88 27.54
C SER A 39 -8.49 20.40 28.92
N SER A 40 -9.08 19.33 29.46
CA SER A 40 -8.65 18.71 30.72
C SER A 40 -7.43 17.79 30.58
N LEU A 41 -7.05 17.42 29.35
CA LEU A 41 -5.90 16.56 29.08
C LEU A 41 -4.58 17.28 29.36
N SER A 42 -3.70 16.61 30.09
CA SER A 42 -2.28 16.97 30.17
C SER A 42 -1.56 16.66 28.85
N GLY A 43 -0.39 17.27 28.64
CA GLY A 43 0.43 16.99 27.46
C GLY A 43 0.84 15.51 27.31
N GLU A 44 1.09 14.81 28.42
CA GLU A 44 1.38 13.37 28.37
C GLU A 44 0.15 12.56 27.96
N GLU A 45 -1.06 12.92 28.42
CA GLU A 45 -2.29 12.24 28.00
C GLU A 45 -2.59 12.49 26.51
N VAL A 46 -2.31 13.69 25.99
CA VAL A 46 -2.39 13.98 24.54
C VAL A 46 -1.39 13.12 23.75
N ALA A 47 -0.14 13.01 24.22
CA ALA A 47 0.87 12.18 23.58
C ALA A 47 0.47 10.69 23.60
N ALA A 48 -0.01 10.18 24.74
CA ALA A 48 -0.46 8.79 24.88
C ALA A 48 -1.68 8.46 24.02
N LEU A 49 -2.67 9.35 23.93
CA LEU A 49 -3.81 9.19 23.02
C LEU A 49 -3.38 9.25 21.55
N THR A 50 -2.39 10.09 21.23
CA THR A 50 -1.81 10.13 19.87
C THR A 50 -1.12 8.82 19.51
N GLU A 51 -0.46 8.17 20.47
CA GLU A 51 0.09 6.83 20.25
C GLU A 51 -0.99 5.79 19.98
N GLU A 52 -2.05 5.77 20.80
CA GLU A 52 -3.18 4.86 20.57
C GLU A 52 -3.83 5.10 19.20
N ALA A 53 -4.00 6.38 18.82
CA ALA A 53 -4.48 6.76 17.50
C ALA A 53 -3.55 6.24 16.41
N PHE A 54 -2.23 6.36 16.57
CA PHE A 54 -1.24 5.85 15.61
C PHE A 54 -1.39 4.34 15.39
N TYR A 55 -1.45 3.56 16.47
CA TYR A 55 -1.55 2.11 16.37
C TYR A 55 -2.84 1.67 15.68
N TRP A 56 -3.97 2.29 16.01
CA TRP A 56 -5.25 1.93 15.40
C TRP A 56 -5.36 2.37 13.93
N GLY A 57 -4.91 3.58 13.62
CA GLY A 57 -5.33 4.29 12.42
C GLY A 57 -4.33 4.32 11.27
N LEU A 58 -3.08 3.83 11.43
CA LEU A 58 -2.07 4.02 10.39
C LEU A 58 -2.45 3.35 9.06
N ASN A 59 -3.02 2.14 9.11
CA ASN A 59 -3.56 1.50 7.92
C ASN A 59 -4.67 2.33 7.25
N ILE A 60 -5.52 2.97 8.04
CA ILE A 60 -6.65 3.76 7.55
C ILE A 60 -6.14 5.03 6.87
N ALA A 61 -5.14 5.69 7.47
CA ALA A 61 -4.47 6.84 6.89
C ALA A 61 -3.78 6.51 5.57
N GLY A 62 -3.07 5.37 5.48
CA GLY A 62 -2.47 4.88 4.24
C GLY A 62 -3.50 4.56 3.15
N TYR A 63 -4.64 3.98 3.53
CA TYR A 63 -5.75 3.76 2.60
C TYR A 63 -6.27 5.08 2.03
N TYR A 64 -6.50 6.07 2.88
CA TYR A 64 -7.05 7.36 2.50
C TYR A 64 -6.10 8.15 1.58
N GLU A 65 -4.79 8.09 1.87
CA GLU A 65 -3.74 8.63 1.00
C GLU A 65 -3.75 7.96 -0.37
N LEU A 66 -3.72 6.63 -0.44
CA LEU A 66 -3.72 5.91 -1.70
C LEU A 66 -5.00 6.18 -2.52
N ARG A 67 -6.17 6.21 -1.86
CA ARG A 67 -7.44 6.61 -2.46
C ARG A 67 -7.36 8.02 -3.06
N HIS A 68 -6.70 8.95 -2.39
CA HIS A 68 -6.47 10.31 -2.90
C HIS A 68 -5.56 10.36 -4.11
N VAL A 69 -4.42 9.67 -4.07
CA VAL A 69 -3.50 9.56 -5.20
C VAL A 69 -4.20 8.99 -6.44
N TYR A 70 -5.03 7.97 -6.26
CA TYR A 70 -5.73 7.33 -7.38
C TYR A 70 -6.94 8.12 -7.88
N THR A 71 -7.65 8.85 -7.02
CA THR A 71 -8.98 9.38 -7.37
C THR A 71 -9.07 10.91 -7.40
N GLN A 72 -8.06 11.66 -6.95
CA GLN A 72 -8.11 13.13 -6.90
C GLN A 72 -6.96 13.83 -7.64
N MET A 73 -5.76 13.26 -7.65
CA MET A 73 -4.54 13.89 -8.19
C MET A 73 -4.47 13.88 -9.73
N GLU A 74 -5.41 14.56 -10.39
CA GLU A 74 -5.44 14.68 -11.86
C GLU A 74 -4.07 15.09 -12.44
N GLY A 75 -3.66 14.40 -13.51
CA GLY A 75 -2.38 14.63 -14.18
C GLY A 75 -1.20 13.85 -13.60
N GLN A 76 -1.33 13.24 -12.41
CA GLN A 76 -0.33 12.31 -11.90
C GLN A 76 -0.42 10.95 -12.59
N PRO A 77 0.69 10.22 -12.82
CA PRO A 77 0.66 8.91 -13.48
C PRO A 77 -0.25 7.86 -12.81
N ALA A 78 -0.42 7.97 -11.49
CA ALA A 78 -1.22 7.06 -10.70
C ALA A 78 -2.73 7.36 -10.73
N TYR A 79 -3.14 8.56 -11.18
CA TYR A 79 -4.53 8.97 -11.22
C TYR A 79 -5.32 8.13 -12.23
N ARG A 80 -6.40 7.53 -11.75
CA ARG A 80 -7.30 6.70 -12.54
C ARG A 80 -8.77 6.95 -12.27
N GLY A 81 -9.15 7.63 -11.19
CA GLY A 81 -10.54 7.73 -10.77
C GLY A 81 -11.04 6.48 -10.04
N VAL A 82 -12.24 6.56 -9.47
CA VAL A 82 -12.88 5.47 -8.71
C VAL A 82 -13.53 4.44 -9.65
N ASN A 83 -13.64 3.19 -9.18
CA ASN A 83 -14.34 2.09 -9.84
C ASN A 83 -13.76 1.67 -11.20
N ARG A 84 -12.45 1.83 -11.38
CA ARG A 84 -11.73 1.40 -12.57
C ARG A 84 -10.30 0.94 -12.29
N MET A 85 -9.86 0.03 -13.14
CA MET A 85 -8.53 -0.56 -13.12
C MET A 85 -7.55 0.26 -13.96
N GLN A 86 -6.26 0.29 -13.59
CA GLN A 86 -5.19 0.82 -14.44
C GLN A 86 -4.00 -0.15 -14.47
N PRO A 87 -3.80 -0.87 -15.59
CA PRO A 87 -2.69 -1.81 -15.70
C PRO A 87 -1.35 -1.09 -15.90
N GLN A 88 -0.36 -1.52 -15.13
CA GLN A 88 1.04 -1.17 -15.29
C GLN A 88 1.72 -2.22 -16.18
N MET A 89 2.03 -1.81 -17.41
CA MET A 89 2.42 -2.73 -18.49
C MET A 89 3.90 -3.11 -18.50
N ASN A 90 4.69 -2.56 -17.58
CA ASN A 90 6.13 -2.76 -17.51
C ASN A 90 6.53 -3.11 -16.08
N LEU A 91 7.54 -3.99 -15.95
CA LEU A 91 8.23 -4.21 -14.70
C LEU A 91 8.85 -2.90 -14.21
N PHE A 92 8.92 -2.74 -12.88
CA PHE A 92 9.60 -1.60 -12.29
C PHE A 92 11.12 -1.73 -12.41
N ASP A 93 11.77 -0.58 -12.59
CA ASP A 93 13.21 -0.44 -12.71
C ASP A 93 13.76 0.53 -11.65
N ALA A 94 15.06 0.81 -11.69
CA ALA A 94 15.70 1.75 -10.77
C ALA A 94 15.25 3.21 -10.92
N LYS A 95 14.40 3.58 -11.89
CA LYS A 95 13.85 4.93 -12.01
C LYS A 95 12.64 5.13 -11.09
N ILE A 96 12.04 4.04 -10.62
CA ILE A 96 10.91 4.08 -9.70
C ILE A 96 11.41 4.45 -8.30
N ARG A 97 10.89 5.57 -7.78
CA ARG A 97 11.26 6.12 -6.46
C ARG A 97 10.07 6.54 -5.59
N PHE A 98 8.83 6.39 -6.08
CA PHE A 98 7.62 6.70 -5.31
C PHE A 98 7.22 5.61 -4.31
N ALA A 99 7.81 4.41 -4.41
CA ALA A 99 7.60 3.32 -3.46
C ALA A 99 8.93 2.59 -3.20
N THR A 100 9.11 2.13 -1.97
CA THR A 100 10.25 1.29 -1.56
C THR A 100 9.93 -0.19 -1.72
N THR A 101 10.97 -1.01 -1.82
CA THR A 101 10.92 -2.47 -1.90
C THR A 101 9.87 -2.97 -2.89
N VAL A 102 9.81 -2.36 -4.07
CA VAL A 102 8.87 -2.77 -5.12
C VAL A 102 9.21 -4.14 -5.70
N ASN A 103 8.25 -4.79 -6.34
CA ASN A 103 8.51 -6.08 -7.00
C ASN A 103 9.22 -5.91 -8.35
N ALA A 104 10.10 -6.86 -8.69
CA ALA A 104 10.89 -6.84 -9.93
C ALA A 104 10.39 -7.83 -11.00
N SER A 105 9.40 -8.68 -10.69
CA SER A 105 9.06 -9.89 -11.45
C SER A 105 7.56 -10.03 -11.75
N THR A 106 6.75 -9.05 -11.36
CA THR A 106 5.32 -9.03 -11.61
C THR A 106 4.90 -7.70 -12.23
N LEU A 107 3.97 -7.77 -13.19
CA LEU A 107 3.19 -6.62 -13.64
C LEU A 107 2.04 -6.37 -12.66
N TYR A 108 1.64 -5.10 -12.55
CA TYR A 108 0.59 -4.67 -11.64
C TYR A 108 -0.65 -4.21 -12.40
N ASN A 109 -1.81 -4.35 -11.77
CA ASN A 109 -3.04 -3.66 -12.13
C ASN A 109 -3.83 -3.39 -10.83
N GLY A 110 -4.78 -2.48 -10.85
CA GLY A 110 -5.55 -2.15 -9.66
C GLY A 110 -6.15 -0.75 -9.67
N GLY A 111 -6.83 -0.44 -8.59
CA GLY A 111 -7.42 0.87 -8.32
C GLY A 111 -8.27 0.87 -7.06
N THR A 112 -8.89 2.02 -6.78
CA THR A 112 -9.83 2.19 -5.67
C THR A 112 -11.27 2.02 -6.16
N PHE A 113 -12.06 1.31 -5.38
CA PHE A 113 -13.43 0.93 -5.67
C PHE A 113 -14.35 1.37 -4.54
N ASP A 114 -15.62 1.57 -4.88
CA ASP A 114 -16.66 2.07 -4.00
C ASP A 114 -17.99 1.40 -4.39
N THR A 115 -18.54 0.64 -3.45
CA THR A 115 -19.79 -0.12 -3.59
C THR A 115 -21.01 0.53 -2.92
N SER A 116 -20.84 1.74 -2.36
CA SER A 116 -21.93 2.46 -1.66
C SER A 116 -23.13 2.77 -2.56
N LYS A 117 -22.90 2.90 -3.88
CA LYS A 117 -23.94 3.18 -4.89
C LYS A 117 -24.43 1.92 -5.58
N GLU A 118 -23.52 1.03 -5.96
CA GLU A 118 -23.85 -0.20 -6.68
C GLU A 118 -22.69 -1.23 -6.62
N PRO A 119 -22.96 -2.52 -6.89
CA PRO A 119 -21.92 -3.55 -6.94
C PRO A 119 -20.86 -3.33 -8.02
N ILE A 120 -19.68 -3.91 -7.82
CA ILE A 120 -18.58 -3.93 -8.79
C ILE A 120 -18.43 -5.34 -9.36
N VAL A 121 -18.41 -5.48 -10.69
CA VAL A 121 -18.10 -6.73 -11.37
C VAL A 121 -16.61 -6.79 -11.65
N VAL A 122 -15.98 -7.94 -11.35
CA VAL A 122 -14.59 -8.24 -11.67
C VAL A 122 -14.57 -9.42 -12.65
N GLU A 123 -13.94 -9.25 -13.81
CA GLU A 123 -13.73 -10.29 -14.82
C GLU A 123 -12.24 -10.61 -14.93
N ILE A 124 -11.92 -11.90 -14.92
CA ILE A 124 -10.57 -12.43 -14.98
C ILE A 124 -10.50 -13.41 -16.16
N PRO A 125 -9.55 -13.24 -17.09
CA PRO A 125 -9.44 -14.10 -18.25
C PRO A 125 -8.91 -15.49 -17.85
N ALA A 126 -9.00 -16.45 -18.75
CA ALA A 126 -8.27 -17.70 -18.58
C ALA A 126 -6.75 -17.42 -18.64
N VAL A 127 -5.97 -18.03 -17.75
CA VAL A 127 -4.50 -17.92 -17.74
C VAL A 127 -3.91 -19.29 -18.06
N THR A 128 -3.46 -19.47 -19.30
CA THR A 128 -3.24 -20.82 -19.86
C THR A 128 -1.77 -21.24 -19.93
N ASP A 129 -0.85 -20.32 -19.72
CA ASP A 129 0.61 -20.56 -19.82
C ASP A 129 1.26 -20.90 -18.48
N GLY A 130 0.46 -21.09 -17.43
CA GLY A 130 0.92 -21.52 -16.10
C GLY A 130 1.63 -20.42 -15.31
N ARG A 131 1.64 -19.16 -15.76
CA ARG A 131 2.22 -18.06 -14.98
C ARG A 131 1.44 -17.82 -13.69
N TYR A 132 2.16 -17.34 -12.69
CA TYR A 132 1.56 -16.81 -11.47
C TYR A 132 0.65 -15.62 -11.77
N TRP A 133 -0.51 -15.56 -11.10
CA TRP A 133 -1.30 -14.35 -11.02
C TRP A 133 -2.13 -14.31 -9.73
N SER A 134 -2.42 -13.10 -9.25
CA SER A 134 -3.35 -12.90 -8.15
C SER A 134 -4.16 -11.62 -8.28
N VAL A 135 -5.36 -11.64 -7.75
CA VAL A 135 -6.26 -10.50 -7.52
C VAL A 135 -6.64 -10.52 -6.05
N GLN A 136 -6.38 -9.43 -5.34
CA GLN A 136 -6.73 -9.28 -3.93
C GLN A 136 -7.50 -7.97 -3.74
N ALA A 137 -8.62 -8.02 -3.02
CA ALA A 137 -9.31 -6.82 -2.58
C ALA A 137 -9.14 -6.64 -1.07
N MET A 138 -8.79 -5.42 -0.67
CA MET A 138 -8.47 -5.04 0.71
C MET A 138 -9.22 -3.77 1.07
N ASP A 139 -9.79 -3.74 2.27
CA ASP A 139 -10.43 -2.55 2.83
C ASP A 139 -9.40 -1.59 3.48
N GLN A 140 -9.89 -0.55 4.16
CA GLN A 140 -9.05 0.42 4.88
C GLN A 140 -8.29 -0.19 6.07
N ASN A 141 -8.68 -1.39 6.50
CA ASN A 141 -7.99 -2.15 7.53
C ASN A 141 -6.90 -3.06 6.94
N VAL A 142 -6.64 -2.99 5.65
CA VAL A 142 -5.75 -3.94 4.94
C VAL A 142 -6.23 -5.39 5.11
N THR A 143 -7.51 -5.58 5.45
CA THR A 143 -8.09 -6.90 5.57
C THR A 143 -8.43 -7.40 4.18
N THR A 144 -7.76 -8.48 3.77
CA THR A 144 -8.02 -9.09 2.46
C THR A 144 -9.29 -9.94 2.50
N PHE A 145 -10.42 -9.38 2.06
CA PHE A 145 -11.72 -10.06 2.03
C PHE A 145 -11.98 -10.85 0.73
N PHE A 146 -11.22 -10.58 -0.33
CA PHE A 146 -11.32 -11.27 -1.61
C PHE A 146 -9.96 -11.69 -2.13
N LYS A 147 -9.84 -12.94 -2.59
CA LYS A 147 -8.65 -13.49 -3.24
C LYS A 147 -9.06 -14.37 -4.42
N ALA A 148 -8.43 -14.15 -5.56
CA ALA A 148 -8.45 -15.03 -6.72
C ALA A 148 -7.02 -15.14 -7.28
N GLY A 149 -6.66 -16.25 -7.90
CA GLY A 149 -5.30 -16.47 -8.38
C GLY A 149 -5.00 -17.91 -8.75
N SER A 150 -3.86 -18.14 -9.41
CA SER A 150 -3.37 -19.47 -9.78
C SER A 150 -3.39 -20.44 -8.61
N GLN A 151 -2.97 -19.98 -7.44
CA GLN A 151 -2.90 -20.73 -6.17
C GLN A 151 -4.21 -20.80 -5.37
N PHE A 152 -5.22 -19.97 -5.70
CA PHE A 152 -6.45 -19.85 -4.90
C PHE A 152 -7.68 -20.43 -5.61
N SER A 153 -7.87 -20.06 -6.87
CA SER A 153 -9.07 -20.34 -7.65
C SER A 153 -8.77 -21.05 -8.97
N GLY A 154 -7.50 -21.30 -9.27
CA GLY A 154 -7.05 -21.94 -10.50
C GLY A 154 -7.14 -21.01 -11.71
N ASN A 155 -6.99 -21.58 -12.92
CA ASN A 155 -6.66 -20.82 -14.14
C ASN A 155 -7.80 -20.68 -15.16
N ALA A 156 -8.98 -21.20 -14.84
CA ALA A 156 -10.17 -21.01 -15.66
C ALA A 156 -10.61 -19.53 -15.65
N PRO A 157 -11.33 -19.06 -16.68
CA PRO A 157 -11.89 -17.70 -16.66
C PRO A 157 -12.87 -17.57 -15.49
N GLN A 158 -12.77 -16.45 -14.78
CA GLN A 158 -13.53 -16.21 -13.55
C GLN A 158 -14.28 -14.88 -13.64
N ARG A 159 -15.41 -14.80 -12.94
CA ARG A 159 -16.21 -13.60 -12.81
C ARG A 159 -16.77 -13.53 -11.41
N TYR A 160 -16.65 -12.36 -10.79
CA TYR A 160 -17.16 -12.08 -9.46
C TYR A 160 -18.00 -10.80 -9.48
N VAL A 161 -18.97 -10.70 -8.58
CA VAL A 161 -19.65 -9.45 -8.24
C VAL A 161 -19.40 -9.15 -6.78
N ILE A 162 -18.76 -8.02 -6.51
CA ILE A 162 -18.48 -7.49 -5.18
C ILE A 162 -19.62 -6.57 -4.79
N VAL A 163 -20.32 -6.89 -3.71
CA VAL A 163 -21.41 -6.10 -3.14
C VAL A 163 -20.94 -5.43 -1.85
N GLY A 164 -21.46 -4.24 -1.55
CA GLY A 164 -21.15 -3.53 -0.31
C GLY A 164 -21.67 -4.27 0.94
N PRO A 165 -21.16 -3.96 2.14
CA PRO A 165 -21.51 -4.62 3.39
C PRO A 165 -23.02 -4.56 3.71
N GLU A 166 -23.70 -3.47 3.33
CA GLU A 166 -25.14 -3.30 3.57
C GLU A 166 -25.98 -3.38 2.29
N TRP A 167 -25.41 -3.89 1.20
CA TRP A 167 -26.10 -3.95 -0.09
C TRP A 167 -27.40 -4.75 -0.01
N ARG A 168 -28.47 -4.14 -0.55
CA ARG A 168 -29.79 -4.73 -0.72
C ARG A 168 -30.27 -4.43 -2.13
N GLY A 169 -30.55 -5.45 -2.91
CA GLY A 169 -31.05 -5.28 -4.27
C GLY A 169 -31.18 -6.60 -5.00
N ASP A 170 -31.44 -6.51 -6.30
CA ASP A 170 -31.46 -7.65 -7.20
C ASP A 170 -30.13 -7.71 -7.97
N LEU A 171 -29.55 -8.91 -8.07
CA LEU A 171 -28.43 -9.18 -8.98
C LEU A 171 -28.96 -9.80 -10.28
N PRO A 172 -28.33 -9.54 -11.43
CA PRO A 172 -28.62 -10.24 -12.67
C PRO A 172 -28.49 -11.76 -12.51
N ALA A 173 -29.30 -12.51 -13.24
CA ALA A 173 -29.17 -13.96 -13.30
C ALA A 173 -27.77 -14.38 -13.82
N GLY A 174 -27.25 -15.50 -13.33
CA GLY A 174 -26.02 -16.10 -13.84
C GLY A 174 -24.77 -15.86 -13.01
N PHE A 175 -24.87 -15.22 -11.85
CA PHE A 175 -23.86 -15.31 -10.79
C PHE A 175 -24.19 -16.48 -9.87
N LYS A 176 -23.21 -17.35 -9.61
CA LYS A 176 -23.31 -18.37 -8.56
C LYS A 176 -23.10 -17.73 -7.20
N GLY A 177 -23.59 -18.36 -6.13
CA GLY A 177 -23.36 -17.87 -4.77
C GLY A 177 -21.87 -17.67 -4.42
N THR A 178 -20.99 -18.54 -4.93
CA THR A 178 -19.53 -18.44 -4.76
C THR A 178 -18.87 -17.32 -5.58
N GLU A 179 -19.61 -16.71 -6.50
CA GLU A 179 -19.18 -15.58 -7.34
C GLU A 179 -19.67 -14.24 -6.77
N ILE A 180 -20.50 -14.26 -5.73
CA ILE A 180 -20.99 -13.07 -5.02
C ILE A 180 -20.12 -12.88 -3.78
N VAL A 181 -19.36 -11.78 -3.76
CA VAL A 181 -18.39 -11.46 -2.71
C VAL A 181 -18.91 -10.27 -1.93
N LYS A 182 -19.04 -10.41 -0.62
CA LYS A 182 -19.42 -9.31 0.26
C LYS A 182 -18.16 -8.57 0.71
N ALA A 183 -18.07 -7.28 0.39
CA ALA A 183 -16.98 -6.43 0.87
C ALA A 183 -17.14 -6.16 2.37
N SER A 184 -16.02 -6.02 3.08
CA SER A 184 -15.98 -5.62 4.49
C SER A 184 -16.23 -4.12 4.68
N SER A 185 -16.06 -3.33 3.62
CA SER A 185 -16.28 -1.89 3.58
C SER A 185 -16.78 -1.49 2.19
N ASP A 186 -17.56 -0.41 2.08
CA ASP A 186 -18.02 0.06 0.76
C ASP A 186 -16.84 0.49 -0.11
N SER A 187 -15.84 1.16 0.50
CA SER A 187 -14.61 1.58 -0.14
C SER A 187 -13.50 0.55 0.08
N PHE A 188 -12.83 0.14 -1.00
CA PHE A 188 -11.72 -0.80 -0.96
C PHE A 188 -10.75 -0.61 -2.13
N THR A 189 -9.59 -1.23 -2.05
CA THR A 189 -8.61 -1.28 -3.16
C THR A 189 -8.57 -2.69 -3.74
N ILE A 190 -8.50 -2.81 -5.07
CA ILE A 190 -8.11 -4.07 -5.72
C ILE A 190 -6.67 -3.95 -6.21
N ALA A 191 -5.84 -4.93 -5.89
CA ALA A 191 -4.49 -5.08 -6.37
C ALA A 191 -4.33 -6.39 -7.14
N VAL A 192 -3.74 -6.31 -8.33
CA VAL A 192 -3.46 -7.42 -9.23
C VAL A 192 -1.95 -7.55 -9.41
N ARG A 193 -1.45 -8.79 -9.40
CA ARG A 193 -0.06 -9.12 -9.73
C ARG A 193 -0.04 -10.23 -10.77
N VAL A 194 0.79 -10.10 -11.79
CA VAL A 194 0.96 -11.12 -12.86
C VAL A 194 2.45 -11.39 -13.06
N GLY A 195 2.88 -12.64 -12.91
CA GLY A 195 4.27 -13.06 -13.05
C GLY A 195 4.80 -12.93 -14.48
N VAL A 196 6.05 -12.47 -14.58
CA VAL A 196 6.89 -12.52 -15.78
C VAL A 196 7.91 -13.63 -15.56
N THR A 197 8.02 -14.55 -16.51
CA THR A 197 8.81 -15.78 -16.41
C THR A 197 10.18 -15.64 -17.07
N THR A 198 10.29 -15.90 -18.37
CA THR A 198 11.54 -15.88 -19.16
C THR A 198 12.02 -14.47 -19.46
N ARG A 199 11.14 -13.46 -19.35
CA ARG A 199 11.40 -12.04 -19.66
C ARG A 199 11.78 -11.76 -21.12
N ASP A 200 11.51 -12.69 -22.02
CA ASP A 200 11.57 -12.42 -23.45
C ASP A 200 10.31 -11.66 -23.94
N ASP A 201 10.32 -11.23 -25.20
CA ASP A 201 9.23 -10.45 -25.78
C ASP A 201 7.89 -11.20 -25.78
N ALA A 202 7.91 -12.53 -25.95
CA ALA A 202 6.70 -13.35 -26.00
C ALA A 202 6.10 -13.50 -24.59
N ASP A 203 6.94 -13.76 -23.58
CA ASP A 203 6.52 -13.79 -22.19
C ASP A 203 5.96 -12.43 -21.73
N LEU A 204 6.66 -11.33 -22.01
CA LEU A 204 6.18 -9.99 -21.68
C LEU A 204 4.86 -9.67 -22.38
N ALA A 205 4.68 -10.08 -23.64
CA ALA A 205 3.41 -9.91 -24.35
C ALA A 205 2.26 -10.69 -23.69
N ALA A 206 2.50 -11.93 -23.27
CA ALA A 206 1.51 -12.76 -22.59
C ALA A 206 1.20 -12.24 -21.15
N ALA A 207 2.22 -11.78 -20.41
CA ALA A 207 2.04 -11.10 -19.11
C ALA A 207 1.16 -9.86 -19.25
N ARG A 208 1.46 -9.02 -20.26
CA ARG A 208 0.72 -7.79 -20.59
C ARG A 208 -0.73 -8.08 -20.98
N ALA A 209 -0.96 -9.14 -21.75
CA ALA A 209 -2.30 -9.60 -22.10
C ALA A 209 -3.09 -10.03 -20.85
N THR A 210 -2.44 -10.78 -19.94
CA THR A 210 -3.07 -11.27 -18.71
C THR A 210 -3.40 -10.11 -17.76
N VAL A 211 -2.44 -9.23 -17.47
CA VAL A 211 -2.62 -8.13 -16.52
C VAL A 211 -3.67 -7.11 -16.99
N SER A 212 -3.76 -6.89 -18.31
CA SER A 212 -4.79 -6.02 -18.93
C SER A 212 -6.16 -6.69 -19.06
N GLY A 213 -6.18 -8.03 -19.09
CA GLY A 213 -7.41 -8.80 -19.18
C GLY A 213 -8.15 -8.88 -17.85
N VAL A 214 -7.47 -8.66 -16.72
CA VAL A 214 -8.13 -8.47 -15.42
C VAL A 214 -8.81 -7.11 -15.40
N GLN A 215 -10.14 -7.11 -15.36
CA GLN A 215 -10.95 -5.91 -15.54
C GLN A 215 -11.99 -5.80 -14.43
N ALA A 216 -12.41 -4.57 -14.13
CA ALA A 216 -13.52 -4.31 -13.23
C ALA A 216 -14.32 -3.09 -13.67
N ALA A 217 -15.61 -3.06 -13.35
CA ALA A 217 -16.50 -1.93 -13.57
C ALA A 217 -17.76 -2.03 -12.68
N PRO A 218 -18.47 -0.91 -12.45
CA PRO A 218 -19.82 -0.94 -11.88
C PRO A 218 -20.78 -1.87 -12.62
N LEU A 219 -21.68 -2.52 -11.88
CA LEU A 219 -22.64 -3.49 -12.39
C LEU A 219 -23.54 -2.92 -13.49
N SER A 220 -23.93 -1.65 -13.37
CA SER A 220 -24.71 -0.90 -14.35
C SER A 220 -23.98 -0.81 -15.70
N LEU A 221 -22.68 -0.49 -15.70
CA LEU A 221 -21.86 -0.45 -16.92
C LEU A 221 -21.69 -1.84 -17.53
N TRP A 222 -21.46 -2.86 -16.71
CA TRP A 222 -21.35 -4.25 -17.17
C TRP A 222 -22.65 -4.72 -17.82
N THR A 223 -23.80 -4.37 -17.26
CA THR A 223 -25.13 -4.73 -17.80
C THR A 223 -25.44 -3.95 -19.08
N ALA A 224 -25.17 -2.64 -19.11
CA ALA A 224 -25.35 -1.82 -20.30
C ALA A 224 -24.49 -2.30 -21.47
N ASN A 225 -23.33 -2.89 -21.18
CA ASN A 225 -22.42 -3.49 -22.16
C ASN A 225 -22.67 -4.99 -22.40
N GLY A 226 -23.90 -5.46 -22.20
CA GLY A 226 -24.30 -6.83 -22.58
C GLY A 226 -23.67 -7.94 -21.75
N GLY A 227 -23.30 -7.66 -20.49
CA GLY A 227 -22.73 -8.63 -19.59
C GLY A 227 -21.21 -8.82 -19.75
N ARG A 228 -20.51 -7.73 -20.06
CA ARG A 228 -19.05 -7.65 -20.18
C ARG A 228 -18.53 -6.34 -19.64
N VAL A 229 -17.35 -6.35 -19.02
CA VAL A 229 -16.70 -5.09 -18.65
C VAL A 229 -16.35 -4.32 -19.93
N PRO A 230 -16.77 -3.06 -20.10
CA PRO A 230 -16.40 -2.27 -21.27
C PRO A 230 -14.88 -1.99 -21.28
N PRO A 231 -14.27 -1.77 -22.47
CA PRO A 231 -12.87 -1.39 -22.58
C PRO A 231 -12.54 -0.20 -21.68
N LEU A 232 -11.34 -0.21 -21.07
CA LEU A 232 -10.95 0.81 -20.09
C LEU A 232 -11.06 2.26 -20.61
N ALA A 233 -10.82 2.47 -21.91
CA ALA A 233 -10.93 3.77 -22.57
C ALA A 233 -12.38 4.29 -22.68
N GLU A 234 -13.36 3.39 -22.59
CA GLU A 234 -14.79 3.70 -22.63
C GLU A 234 -15.40 3.84 -21.22
N GLN A 235 -14.65 3.45 -20.18
CA GLN A 235 -15.07 3.63 -18.80
C GLN A 235 -14.92 5.09 -18.36
N PRO A 236 -15.90 5.64 -17.62
CA PRO A 236 -15.83 7.02 -17.15
C PRO A 236 -14.70 7.19 -16.13
N VAL A 237 -14.04 8.35 -16.18
CA VAL A 237 -13.09 8.76 -15.13
C VAL A 237 -13.84 9.61 -14.13
N VAL A 238 -14.06 9.08 -12.93
CA VAL A 238 -14.87 9.73 -11.88
C VAL A 238 -13.98 9.98 -10.66
N LYS A 239 -14.01 11.20 -10.13
CA LYS A 239 -13.34 11.52 -8.86
C LYS A 239 -14.06 10.84 -7.69
N GLY A 240 -13.32 10.52 -6.64
CA GLY A 240 -13.95 10.02 -5.41
C GLY A 240 -14.79 11.12 -4.74
N ASP A 241 -15.85 10.71 -4.06
CA ASP A 241 -16.80 11.59 -3.38
C ASP A 241 -16.60 11.46 -1.86
N TYR A 242 -15.60 12.15 -1.33
CA TYR A 242 -15.23 12.12 0.08
C TYR A 242 -14.52 13.43 0.46
N ARG A 243 -14.38 13.68 1.76
CA ARG A 243 -13.79 14.93 2.28
C ARG A 243 -12.27 14.93 2.10
N SER A 244 -11.68 16.13 2.02
CA SER A 244 -10.23 16.31 1.92
C SER A 244 -9.82 17.56 2.72
N PHE A 245 -8.51 17.79 2.84
CA PHE A 245 -7.95 18.96 3.51
C PHE A 245 -6.77 19.54 2.70
N PRO A 246 -6.37 20.81 2.92
CA PRO A 246 -5.45 21.54 2.03
C PRO A 246 -4.08 20.89 1.80
N ARG A 247 -3.59 20.10 2.76
CA ARG A 247 -2.28 19.45 2.66
C ARG A 247 -2.34 18.06 2.02
N MET A 248 -3.52 17.53 1.69
CA MET A 248 -3.67 16.17 1.16
C MET A 248 -2.81 15.90 -0.09
N ASP A 249 -2.74 16.86 -1.02
CA ASP A 249 -1.91 16.74 -2.23
C ASP A 249 -0.39 16.72 -1.97
N GLN A 250 0.03 17.05 -0.73
CA GLN A 250 1.43 17.06 -0.31
C GLN A 250 1.83 15.76 0.41
N ILE A 251 0.86 14.88 0.70
CA ILE A 251 1.06 13.60 1.35
C ILE A 251 1.08 12.52 0.27
N SER A 252 2.22 12.37 -0.41
CA SER A 252 2.40 11.38 -1.47
C SER A 252 3.01 10.06 -0.98
N ASP A 253 3.39 10.03 0.30
CA ASP A 253 3.99 8.89 1.01
C ASP A 253 3.79 9.17 2.50
N ILE A 254 2.92 8.41 3.16
CA ILE A 254 2.61 8.60 4.59
C ILE A 254 3.85 8.41 5.48
N GLY A 255 4.82 7.61 5.04
CA GLY A 255 6.05 7.36 5.79
C GLY A 255 7.04 8.53 5.71
N LYS A 256 6.95 9.40 4.70
CA LYS A 256 7.94 10.46 4.46
C LYS A 256 7.41 11.88 4.58
N SER A 257 6.17 12.11 4.18
CA SER A 257 5.63 13.46 3.93
C SER A 257 4.49 13.86 4.87
N MET A 258 3.89 12.89 5.55
CA MET A 258 2.82 13.12 6.52
C MET A 258 3.38 13.68 7.84
N THR A 259 2.75 14.74 8.35
CA THR A 259 2.98 15.23 9.72
C THR A 259 2.01 14.57 10.70
N ALA A 260 2.27 14.66 12.01
CA ALA A 260 1.35 14.13 13.00
C ALA A 260 -0.04 14.83 12.98
N ILE A 261 -0.08 16.12 12.62
CA ILE A 261 -1.33 16.86 12.43
C ILE A 261 -2.07 16.45 11.15
N ASP A 262 -1.35 16.19 10.06
CA ASP A 262 -1.94 15.61 8.85
C ASP A 262 -2.57 14.24 9.17
N TYR A 263 -1.90 13.44 9.99
CA TYR A 263 -2.37 12.13 10.43
C TYR A 263 -3.70 12.22 11.21
N LEU A 264 -3.80 13.09 12.22
CA LEU A 264 -5.04 13.24 12.99
C LEU A 264 -6.19 13.78 12.13
N GLN A 265 -5.91 14.67 11.18
CA GLN A 265 -6.92 15.09 10.19
C GLN A 265 -7.39 13.91 9.34
N LEU A 266 -6.48 13.06 8.84
CA LEU A 266 -6.83 11.86 8.06
C LEU A 266 -7.72 10.89 8.84
N LEU A 267 -7.40 10.63 10.11
CA LEU A 267 -8.23 9.78 10.96
C LEU A 267 -9.61 10.38 11.19
N SER A 268 -9.68 11.68 11.48
CA SER A 268 -10.95 12.38 11.65
C SER A 268 -11.81 12.30 10.37
N LEU A 269 -11.21 12.50 9.19
CA LEU A 269 -11.90 12.30 7.92
C LEU A 269 -12.38 10.86 7.75
N SER A 270 -11.55 9.89 8.12
CA SER A 270 -11.85 8.46 7.95
C SER A 270 -12.99 7.98 8.83
N ILE A 271 -13.03 8.42 10.10
CA ILE A 271 -14.13 8.14 11.04
C ILE A 271 -15.46 8.70 10.51
N ASN A 272 -15.39 9.82 9.79
CA ASN A 272 -16.55 10.54 9.27
C ASN A 272 -16.85 10.23 7.79
N ASP A 273 -16.18 9.23 7.20
CA ASP A 273 -16.39 8.83 5.82
C ASP A 273 -17.45 7.72 5.75
N PRO A 274 -18.64 7.98 5.18
CA PRO A 274 -19.72 6.99 5.15
C PRO A 274 -19.41 5.78 4.25
N SER A 275 -18.38 5.85 3.40
CA SER A 275 -17.92 4.72 2.58
C SER A 275 -16.93 3.81 3.31
N LEU A 276 -16.48 4.18 4.52
CA LEU A 276 -15.61 3.36 5.35
C LEU A 276 -16.40 2.70 6.48
N THR A 277 -16.38 1.38 6.52
CA THR A 277 -17.08 0.61 7.54
C THR A 277 -16.22 0.41 8.77
N LEU A 278 -16.63 1.02 9.89
CA LEU A 278 -16.10 0.73 11.22
C LEU A 278 -16.56 -0.68 11.67
N ARG A 279 -15.71 -1.38 12.41
CA ARG A 279 -15.96 -2.71 12.97
C ARG A 279 -16.72 -2.58 14.28
N SER A 280 -18.01 -2.25 14.19
CA SER A 280 -18.88 -2.09 15.35
C SER A 280 -19.05 -3.36 16.22
N ASP A 281 -18.67 -4.53 15.70
CA ASP A 281 -18.62 -5.79 16.44
C ASP A 281 -17.30 -6.02 17.20
N SER A 282 -16.31 -5.14 17.02
CA SER A 282 -15.03 -5.14 17.72
C SER A 282 -15.13 -4.30 19.00
N VAL A 283 -15.11 -4.97 20.16
CA VAL A 283 -14.99 -4.29 21.47
C VAL A 283 -13.73 -3.44 21.52
N LYS A 284 -12.61 -3.96 21.00
CA LYS A 284 -11.33 -3.25 21.00
C LYS A 284 -11.40 -1.95 20.21
N GLU A 285 -11.99 -1.97 19.01
CA GLU A 285 -12.11 -0.75 18.19
C GLU A 285 -13.08 0.24 18.83
N THR A 286 -14.22 -0.23 19.33
CA THR A 286 -15.22 0.62 19.99
C THR A 286 -14.60 1.35 21.19
N GLU A 287 -13.92 0.61 22.08
CA GLU A 287 -13.27 1.20 23.24
C GLU A 287 -12.10 2.13 22.88
N THR A 288 -11.37 1.84 21.80
CA THR A 288 -10.32 2.73 21.28
C THR A 288 -10.94 4.03 20.78
N LEU A 289 -11.97 4.00 19.94
CA LEU A 289 -12.64 5.20 19.45
C LEU A 289 -13.25 6.03 20.59
N ASP A 290 -13.83 5.38 21.60
CA ASP A 290 -14.33 6.06 22.80
C ASP A 290 -13.23 6.86 23.51
N ARG A 291 -12.02 6.30 23.64
CA ARG A 291 -10.86 7.01 24.21
C ARG A 291 -10.37 8.14 23.29
N LEU A 292 -10.28 7.86 21.99
CA LEU A 292 -9.81 8.81 20.98
C LEU A 292 -10.74 10.01 20.77
N SER A 293 -12.01 9.91 21.16
CA SER A 293 -12.95 11.05 21.16
C SER A 293 -12.40 12.26 21.92
N ARG A 294 -11.66 12.03 23.03
CA ARG A 294 -11.01 13.09 23.83
C ARG A 294 -9.87 13.80 23.09
N LEU A 295 -9.31 13.18 22.05
CA LEU A 295 -8.31 13.77 21.14
C LEU A 295 -8.99 14.51 19.96
N GLY A 296 -10.32 14.59 19.93
CA GLY A 296 -11.07 15.18 18.82
C GLY A 296 -11.29 14.24 17.64
N LEU A 297 -11.12 12.94 17.84
CA LEU A 297 -11.37 11.89 16.85
C LEU A 297 -12.70 11.20 17.17
N GLU A 298 -13.80 11.81 16.74
CA GLU A 298 -15.15 11.31 16.99
C GLU A 298 -16.07 11.46 15.76
N GLU A 299 -17.15 10.68 15.74
CA GLU A 299 -18.19 10.79 14.72
C GLU A 299 -18.92 12.14 14.82
N GLY A 300 -19.15 12.79 13.68
CA GLY A 300 -19.81 14.08 13.57
C GLY A 300 -18.87 15.29 13.65
N THR A 301 -17.64 15.12 14.12
CA THR A 301 -16.67 16.20 14.33
C THR A 301 -15.47 16.09 13.37
N ILE A 302 -15.01 17.23 12.85
CA ILE A 302 -13.80 17.30 12.02
C ILE A 302 -12.69 17.98 12.81
N PHE A 303 -11.52 17.34 12.87
CA PHE A 303 -10.34 17.84 13.54
C PHE A 303 -9.82 19.09 12.83
N ASP A 304 -9.87 20.24 13.50
CA ASP A 304 -9.40 21.54 12.99
C ASP A 304 -8.02 21.89 13.58
N PRO A 305 -6.93 21.82 12.78
CA PRO A 305 -5.59 22.18 13.25
C PRO A 305 -5.45 23.62 13.77
N ALA A 306 -6.32 24.54 13.33
CA ALA A 306 -6.25 25.94 13.75
C ALA A 306 -6.60 26.14 15.23
N GLN A 307 -7.31 25.17 15.81
CA GLN A 307 -7.75 25.18 17.21
C GLN A 307 -6.81 24.41 18.15
N VAL A 308 -5.72 23.83 17.62
CA VAL A 308 -4.73 23.11 18.41
C VAL A 308 -3.66 24.10 18.91
N THR A 309 -3.41 24.13 20.22
CA THR A 309 -2.36 24.99 20.80
C THR A 309 -0.96 24.49 20.44
N ASP A 310 0.06 25.33 20.59
CA ASP A 310 1.43 24.93 20.28
C ASP A 310 1.96 23.87 21.27
N GLU A 311 1.51 23.90 22.53
CA GLU A 311 1.80 22.85 23.51
C GLU A 311 1.16 21.51 23.11
N GLN A 312 -0.10 21.53 22.65
CA GLN A 312 -0.77 20.33 22.16
C GLN A 312 -0.09 19.76 20.92
N LYS A 313 0.32 20.61 19.96
CA LYS A 313 1.10 20.18 18.78
C LYS A 313 2.39 19.47 19.18
N ALA A 314 3.13 20.02 20.13
CA ALA A 314 4.36 19.39 20.61
C ALA A 314 4.10 18.00 21.23
N SER A 315 3.02 17.85 22.01
CA SER A 315 2.61 16.55 22.55
C SER A 315 2.14 15.55 21.50
N ILE A 316 1.43 16.02 20.47
CA ILE A 316 1.02 15.20 19.32
C ILE A 316 2.25 14.71 18.54
N ASP A 317 3.20 15.60 18.25
CA ASP A 317 4.44 15.24 17.55
C ASP A 317 5.28 14.24 18.37
N GLU A 318 5.37 14.42 19.68
CA GLU A 318 6.04 13.47 20.58
C GLU A 318 5.35 12.10 20.56
N GLY A 319 4.04 12.04 20.78
CA GLY A 319 3.27 10.79 20.78
C GLY A 319 3.40 10.06 19.45
N PHE A 320 3.25 10.76 18.33
CA PHE A 320 3.42 10.20 16.99
C PHE A 320 4.82 9.59 16.79
N ALA A 321 5.88 10.31 17.20
CA ALA A 321 7.25 9.81 17.09
C ALA A 321 7.53 8.60 17.99
N ARG A 322 6.99 8.59 19.23
CA ARG A 322 7.08 7.45 20.15
C ARG A 322 6.39 6.22 19.56
N ALA A 323 5.14 6.37 19.11
CA ALA A 323 4.38 5.27 18.52
C ALA A 323 5.04 4.71 17.27
N ARG A 324 5.50 5.56 16.36
CA ARG A 324 6.16 5.10 15.14
C ARG A 324 7.38 4.22 15.43
N LYS A 325 8.21 4.62 16.41
CA LYS A 325 9.36 3.83 16.85
C LYS A 325 8.92 2.50 17.47
N ALA A 326 7.93 2.53 18.36
CA ALA A 326 7.42 1.34 19.05
C ALA A 326 6.77 0.35 18.07
N ALA A 327 5.96 0.84 17.13
CA ALA A 327 5.31 0.08 16.09
C ALA A 327 6.32 -0.64 15.19
N LYS A 328 7.37 0.07 14.74
CA LYS A 328 8.46 -0.55 13.98
C LYS A 328 9.11 -1.71 14.75
N SER A 329 9.45 -1.50 16.02
CA SER A 329 10.04 -2.57 16.85
C SER A 329 9.07 -3.74 17.09
N ALA A 330 7.78 -3.46 17.28
CA ALA A 330 6.76 -4.51 17.42
C ALA A 330 6.68 -5.37 16.15
N PHE A 331 6.62 -4.75 14.97
CA PHE A 331 6.65 -5.44 13.70
C PHE A 331 7.93 -6.27 13.50
N GLU A 332 9.11 -5.72 13.80
CA GLU A 332 10.38 -6.46 13.73
C GLU A 332 10.35 -7.71 14.62
N ASN A 333 9.73 -7.63 15.80
CA ASN A 333 9.61 -8.75 16.74
C ASN A 333 8.60 -9.83 16.28
N THR A 334 7.75 -9.56 15.28
CA THR A 334 6.86 -10.58 14.69
C THR A 334 7.56 -11.49 13.69
N GLN A 335 8.78 -11.13 13.26
CA GLN A 335 9.51 -11.85 12.22
C GLN A 335 10.23 -13.07 12.80
N ILE A 336 10.26 -14.15 12.02
CA ILE A 336 10.98 -15.39 12.36
C ILE A 336 12.40 -15.29 11.81
N ASP A 337 13.40 -15.60 12.63
CA ASP A 337 14.77 -15.77 12.12
C ASP A 337 14.88 -17.08 11.34
N MET A 338 15.13 -16.96 10.03
CA MET A 338 15.34 -18.05 9.10
C MET A 338 16.80 -17.99 8.60
N ASN A 339 17.73 -18.30 9.51
CA ASN A 339 19.17 -18.27 9.26
C ASN A 339 19.71 -16.87 8.86
N GLY A 340 19.39 -15.85 9.66
CA GLY A 340 19.75 -14.45 9.41
C GLY A 340 18.76 -13.70 8.51
N TRP A 341 17.84 -14.42 7.86
CA TRP A 341 16.74 -13.83 7.13
C TRP A 341 15.56 -13.58 8.06
N ARG A 342 15.08 -12.35 8.13
CA ARG A 342 13.89 -11.97 8.90
C ARG A 342 12.64 -12.27 8.09
N LEU A 343 12.08 -13.46 8.30
CA LEU A 343 10.90 -13.97 7.60
C LEU A 343 9.63 -13.40 8.20
N GLN A 344 8.80 -12.79 7.34
CA GLN A 344 7.42 -12.47 7.68
C GLN A 344 6.59 -13.76 7.76
N SER A 345 5.76 -13.89 8.78
CA SER A 345 4.96 -15.11 8.97
C SER A 345 3.54 -14.80 9.43
N SER A 346 2.59 -15.57 8.91
CA SER A 346 1.18 -15.50 9.33
C SER A 346 0.91 -16.29 10.62
N LEU A 347 1.87 -17.04 11.16
CA LEU A 347 1.64 -17.87 12.36
C LEU A 347 1.24 -17.07 13.59
N PHE A 348 1.74 -15.84 13.68
CA PHE A 348 1.48 -14.92 14.78
C PHE A 348 0.59 -13.75 14.34
N PHE A 349 -0.12 -13.91 13.22
CA PHE A 349 -1.03 -12.88 12.74
C PHE A 349 -2.21 -12.73 13.71
N ASP A 350 -2.33 -11.54 14.28
CA ASP A 350 -3.50 -11.08 15.01
C ASP A 350 -3.95 -9.76 14.38
N ASP A 351 -5.13 -9.78 13.77
CA ASP A 351 -5.75 -8.60 13.15
C ASP A 351 -6.08 -7.49 14.17
N LEU A 352 -6.11 -7.85 15.47
CA LEU A 352 -6.26 -6.89 16.56
C LEU A 352 -4.93 -6.41 17.12
N ASP A 353 -3.76 -6.88 16.69
CA ASP A 353 -2.46 -6.31 17.09
C ASP A 353 -2.15 -5.03 16.31
N TYR A 354 -2.80 -3.95 16.75
CA TYR A 354 -2.66 -2.60 16.19
C TYR A 354 -1.20 -2.11 16.16
N VAL A 355 -0.37 -2.49 17.15
CA VAL A 355 1.00 -1.97 17.25
C VAL A 355 1.88 -2.60 16.17
N ALA A 356 1.87 -3.93 16.06
CA ALA A 356 2.64 -4.62 15.03
C ALA A 356 2.12 -4.32 13.63
N LYS A 357 0.80 -4.20 13.47
CA LYS A 357 0.15 -3.84 12.20
C LYS A 357 0.56 -2.45 11.72
N ALA A 358 0.49 -1.44 12.59
CA ALA A 358 1.00 -0.10 12.27
C ALA A 358 2.49 -0.12 11.89
N GLY A 359 3.30 -0.97 12.53
CA GLY A 359 4.71 -1.13 12.15
C GLY A 359 4.89 -1.69 10.74
N ALA A 360 4.06 -2.67 10.35
CA ALA A 360 4.08 -3.23 9.00
C ALA A 360 3.63 -2.20 7.95
N ASP A 361 2.56 -1.45 8.23
CA ASP A 361 1.99 -0.47 7.30
C ASP A 361 2.87 0.78 7.13
N ASP A 362 3.63 1.16 8.17
CA ASP A 362 4.65 2.23 8.07
C ASP A 362 5.81 1.84 7.12
N VAL A 363 6.10 0.55 6.99
CA VAL A 363 7.13 0.03 6.08
C VAL A 363 6.58 -0.13 4.67
N ALA A 364 5.42 -0.77 4.52
CA ALA A 364 4.80 -1.04 3.23
C ALA A 364 3.30 -1.33 3.36
N TRP A 365 2.49 -0.28 3.31
CA TRP A 365 1.02 -0.39 3.24
C TRP A 365 0.58 -1.31 2.08
N GLY A 366 -0.42 -2.17 2.34
CA GLY A 366 -0.96 -3.09 1.32
C GLY A 366 -0.10 -4.34 1.07
N THR A 367 0.85 -4.62 1.97
CA THR A 367 1.47 -5.95 2.09
C THR A 367 0.35 -6.97 2.38
N PRO A 368 0.28 -8.12 1.69
CA PRO A 368 -0.81 -9.07 1.90
C PRO A 368 -0.63 -9.73 3.26
N VAL A 369 -1.35 -9.25 4.26
CA VAL A 369 -1.47 -9.93 5.55
C VAL A 369 -2.91 -10.47 5.67
N PRO A 370 -3.09 -11.76 5.99
CA PRO A 370 -2.07 -12.81 6.11
C PRO A 370 -1.33 -13.07 4.78
N TYR A 371 -0.07 -13.52 4.88
CA TYR A 371 0.90 -13.74 3.79
C TYR A 371 0.59 -14.93 2.88
N ASP A 372 -0.69 -15.18 2.60
CA ASP A 372 -1.18 -16.34 1.85
C ASP A 372 -0.83 -16.25 0.36
N SER A 373 -0.75 -15.04 -0.20
CA SER A 373 -0.36 -14.83 -1.60
C SER A 373 1.14 -14.98 -1.79
N HIS A 374 1.88 -14.32 -0.91
CA HIS A 374 3.32 -14.41 -0.83
C HIS A 374 3.79 -13.92 0.54
N THR A 375 4.93 -14.43 0.98
CA THR A 375 5.66 -13.92 2.13
C THR A 375 7.02 -13.35 1.72
N ILE A 376 7.62 -12.51 2.58
CA ILE A 376 8.88 -11.83 2.35
C ILE A 376 9.86 -12.17 3.48
N ALA A 377 11.11 -12.44 3.13
CA ALA A 377 12.20 -12.51 4.10
C ALA A 377 13.28 -11.47 3.78
N TYR A 378 13.62 -10.65 4.76
CA TYR A 378 14.63 -9.59 4.61
C TYR A 378 15.98 -10.04 5.13
N VAL A 379 17.07 -9.63 4.47
CA VAL A 379 18.42 -9.81 4.99
C VAL A 379 19.21 -8.52 4.81
N PHE A 380 19.91 -8.13 5.88
CA PHE A 380 20.69 -6.90 5.98
C PHE A 380 22.17 -7.16 6.25
N ASP A 381 22.48 -8.36 6.74
CA ASP A 381 23.80 -8.76 7.20
C ASP A 381 24.26 -10.03 6.46
N ASP A 382 25.58 -10.22 6.37
CA ASP A 382 26.19 -11.45 5.90
C ASP A 382 26.14 -12.56 6.96
N SER A 383 26.58 -13.76 6.61
CA SER A 383 26.55 -14.95 7.47
C SER A 383 27.42 -14.85 8.73
N GLU A 384 28.25 -13.81 8.86
CA GLU A 384 29.03 -13.51 10.06
C GLU A 384 28.44 -12.33 10.86
N GLY A 385 27.26 -11.84 10.47
CA GLY A 385 26.56 -10.74 11.14
C GLY A 385 27.12 -9.35 10.82
N ARG A 386 27.84 -9.20 9.70
CA ARG A 386 28.32 -7.89 9.24
C ARG A 386 27.33 -7.28 8.25
N PRO A 387 27.03 -5.98 8.32
CA PRO A 387 26.15 -5.34 7.34
C PRO A 387 26.63 -5.57 5.91
N LEU A 388 25.68 -5.86 5.02
CA LEU A 388 25.93 -6.00 3.58
C LEU A 388 26.40 -4.66 3.01
N ASP A 389 27.61 -4.65 2.47
CA ASP A 389 28.31 -3.46 1.98
C ASP A 389 28.85 -3.72 0.59
N GLY A 390 28.39 -2.94 -0.39
CA GLY A 390 28.68 -3.23 -1.80
C GLY A 390 30.11 -2.92 -2.24
N ARG A 391 30.99 -2.47 -1.34
CA ARG A 391 32.45 -2.48 -1.57
C ARG A 391 33.03 -3.89 -1.59
N ASN A 392 32.30 -4.87 -1.04
CA ASN A 392 32.71 -6.26 -0.95
C ASN A 392 32.01 -7.13 -2.01
N ARG A 393 32.49 -8.36 -2.13
CA ARG A 393 31.91 -9.40 -2.98
C ARG A 393 31.27 -10.44 -2.09
N TYR A 394 30.10 -10.93 -2.48
CA TYR A 394 29.39 -11.96 -1.73
C TYR A 394 28.86 -13.06 -2.66
N THR A 395 28.62 -14.22 -2.07
CA THR A 395 27.92 -15.33 -2.72
C THR A 395 26.73 -15.77 -1.90
N LEU A 396 25.64 -16.10 -2.58
CA LEU A 396 24.48 -16.81 -2.03
C LEU A 396 24.30 -18.11 -2.81
N THR A 397 24.41 -19.26 -2.13
CA THR A 397 24.46 -20.57 -2.80
C THR A 397 23.33 -21.47 -2.35
N PHE A 398 22.51 -21.92 -3.30
CA PHE A 398 21.46 -22.89 -3.09
C PHE A 398 21.89 -24.29 -3.56
N ASP A 399 21.42 -25.33 -2.87
CA ASP A 399 21.34 -26.67 -3.44
C ASP A 399 20.09 -26.75 -4.32
N VAL A 400 20.22 -27.20 -5.57
CA VAL A 400 19.07 -27.29 -6.47
C VAL A 400 18.05 -28.35 -6.04
N ASN A 401 18.44 -29.26 -5.13
CA ASN A 401 17.54 -30.24 -4.53
C ASN A 401 16.86 -29.71 -3.25
N ASP A 402 17.20 -28.50 -2.79
CA ASP A 402 16.67 -27.86 -1.59
C ASP A 402 16.44 -26.35 -1.82
N LEU A 403 15.72 -26.04 -2.89
CA LEU A 403 15.31 -24.67 -3.23
C LEU A 403 14.16 -24.18 -2.33
N PRO A 404 13.94 -22.86 -2.21
CA PRO A 404 12.86 -22.33 -1.39
C PRO A 404 11.49 -22.95 -1.74
N PRO A 405 10.80 -23.55 -0.75
CA PRO A 405 9.67 -24.43 -1.04
C PRO A 405 8.38 -23.63 -1.28
N THR A 406 8.11 -23.37 -2.56
CA THR A 406 6.99 -22.57 -3.07
C THR A 406 6.13 -23.38 -4.04
N THR A 407 4.83 -23.12 -4.09
CA THR A 407 3.93 -23.73 -5.10
C THR A 407 3.95 -22.97 -6.43
N GLU A 408 4.34 -21.69 -6.41
CA GLU A 408 4.42 -20.84 -7.59
C GLU A 408 5.89 -20.58 -7.95
N PHE A 409 6.49 -19.54 -7.37
CA PHE A 409 7.87 -19.14 -7.63
C PHE A 409 8.44 -18.35 -6.45
N TRP A 410 9.77 -18.31 -6.36
CA TRP A 410 10.51 -17.37 -5.52
C TRP A 410 11.31 -16.36 -6.34
N GLU A 411 11.61 -15.21 -5.74
CA GLU A 411 12.54 -14.20 -6.26
C GLU A 411 13.48 -13.62 -5.20
N LEU A 412 14.62 -13.08 -5.65
CA LEU A 412 15.68 -12.47 -4.81
C LEU A 412 16.04 -11.07 -5.35
N PRO A 413 15.24 -10.06 -5.01
CA PRO A 413 15.51 -8.69 -5.41
C PRO A 413 16.56 -8.02 -4.51
N VAL A 414 17.36 -7.15 -5.12
CA VAL A 414 18.45 -6.41 -4.45
C VAL A 414 18.13 -4.92 -4.45
N TYR A 415 18.27 -4.29 -3.28
CA TYR A 415 18.00 -2.88 -3.07
C TYR A 415 19.18 -2.19 -2.37
N ASP A 416 19.27 -0.88 -2.52
CA ASP A 416 20.09 -0.06 -1.64
C ASP A 416 19.54 -0.08 -0.18
N SER A 417 20.29 0.51 0.75
CA SER A 417 19.85 0.62 2.16
C SER A 417 18.56 1.42 2.35
N ALA A 418 18.12 2.21 1.37
CA ALA A 418 16.84 2.92 1.41
C ALA A 418 15.67 2.09 0.84
N GLY A 419 15.94 0.89 0.34
CA GLY A 419 14.93 -0.03 -0.18
C GLY A 419 14.60 0.18 -1.66
N TYR A 420 15.43 0.92 -2.39
CA TYR A 420 15.24 1.18 -3.80
C TYR A 420 16.14 0.31 -4.67
N PHE A 421 15.67 -0.04 -5.88
CA PHE A 421 16.51 -0.79 -6.82
C PHE A 421 17.79 -0.03 -7.16
N ILE A 422 18.88 -0.78 -7.21
CA ILE A 422 20.22 -0.30 -7.58
C ILE A 422 20.32 -0.30 -9.11
N ASP A 423 20.50 0.89 -9.68
CA ASP A 423 20.72 1.05 -11.12
C ASP A 423 21.96 0.25 -11.59
N ASN A 424 21.84 -0.46 -12.71
CA ASN A 424 22.92 -1.33 -13.18
C ASN A 424 22.89 -1.59 -14.69
N PRO A 425 24.04 -1.93 -15.31
CA PRO A 425 24.18 -1.98 -16.77
C PRO A 425 23.40 -3.08 -17.50
N ILE A 426 22.78 -4.01 -16.77
CA ILE A 426 22.04 -5.14 -17.33
C ILE A 426 20.55 -5.13 -16.97
N ASP A 427 20.07 -4.03 -16.35
CA ASP A 427 18.69 -3.85 -15.88
C ASP A 427 18.16 -5.07 -15.09
N ARG A 428 19.03 -5.67 -14.28
CA ARG A 428 18.69 -6.83 -13.44
C ARG A 428 18.60 -6.41 -11.98
N TYR A 429 17.39 -6.38 -11.46
CA TYR A 429 17.12 -5.99 -10.07
C TYR A 429 16.70 -7.17 -9.18
N SER A 430 16.52 -8.35 -9.78
CA SER A 430 16.13 -9.59 -9.09
C SER A 430 16.52 -10.82 -9.90
N THR A 431 16.56 -11.97 -9.25
CA THR A 431 16.64 -13.31 -9.85
C THR A 431 15.44 -14.15 -9.43
N THR A 432 14.96 -15.05 -10.29
CA THR A 432 13.73 -15.82 -10.03
C THR A 432 13.90 -17.31 -10.31
N SER A 433 13.14 -18.13 -9.61
CA SER A 433 13.02 -19.57 -9.97
C SER A 433 12.49 -19.80 -11.39
N GLU A 434 11.72 -18.88 -11.97
CA GLU A 434 11.27 -18.99 -13.36
C GLU A 434 12.44 -18.87 -14.35
N LEU A 435 13.38 -17.96 -14.11
CA LEU A 435 14.59 -17.85 -14.91
C LEU A 435 15.50 -19.07 -14.71
N LEU A 436 15.51 -19.68 -13.52
CA LEU A 436 16.18 -20.96 -13.29
C LEU A 436 15.54 -22.08 -14.12
N LYS A 437 14.20 -22.23 -14.08
CA LYS A 437 13.45 -23.22 -14.88
C LYS A 437 13.70 -23.03 -16.38
N ALA A 438 13.86 -21.78 -16.82
CA ALA A 438 14.19 -21.42 -18.20
C ALA A 438 15.67 -21.63 -18.57
N GLY A 439 16.51 -22.16 -17.66
CA GLY A 439 17.91 -22.44 -17.92
C GLY A 439 18.78 -21.19 -18.06
N GLN A 440 18.37 -20.04 -17.52
CA GLN A 440 19.09 -18.77 -17.67
C GLN A 440 20.30 -18.65 -16.74
N TYR A 441 20.34 -19.45 -15.67
CA TYR A 441 21.45 -19.50 -14.72
C TYR A 441 22.40 -20.66 -15.00
N SER A 442 23.65 -20.48 -14.57
CA SER A 442 24.63 -21.55 -14.48
C SER A 442 24.41 -22.35 -13.19
N VAL A 443 24.42 -23.68 -13.32
CA VAL A 443 24.35 -24.61 -12.19
C VAL A 443 25.55 -25.54 -12.31
N VAL A 444 26.38 -25.59 -11.28
CA VAL A 444 27.61 -26.39 -11.26
C VAL A 444 27.53 -27.34 -10.07
N ASP A 445 27.72 -28.64 -10.31
CA ASP A 445 27.68 -29.69 -9.28
C ASP A 445 26.42 -29.66 -8.39
N GLY A 446 25.27 -29.37 -8.99
CA GLY A 446 23.99 -29.25 -8.27
C GLY A 446 23.86 -28.00 -7.39
N LYS A 447 24.75 -27.01 -7.55
CA LYS A 447 24.71 -25.75 -6.82
C LYS A 447 24.37 -24.58 -7.74
N LEU A 448 23.44 -23.74 -7.28
CA LEU A 448 23.10 -22.46 -7.88
C LEU A 448 23.71 -21.36 -7.01
N THR A 449 24.80 -20.76 -7.49
CA THR A 449 25.49 -19.67 -6.78
C THR A 449 25.22 -18.34 -7.46
N PHE A 450 24.63 -17.40 -6.73
CA PHE A 450 24.51 -16.00 -7.13
C PHE A 450 25.69 -15.19 -6.60
N TYR A 451 26.19 -14.27 -7.43
CA TYR A 451 27.32 -13.41 -7.11
C TYR A 451 26.82 -11.98 -6.91
N LEU A 452 26.90 -11.46 -5.69
CA LEU A 452 26.45 -10.12 -5.32
C LEU A 452 27.68 -9.22 -5.22
N GLN A 453 27.87 -8.36 -6.22
CA GLN A 453 29.06 -7.51 -6.32
C GLN A 453 28.85 -6.38 -7.35
N PRO A 454 29.61 -5.28 -7.26
CA PRO A 454 29.45 -4.14 -8.15
C PRO A 454 30.01 -4.37 -9.55
N ASP A 455 31.08 -5.16 -9.68
CA ASP A 455 31.67 -5.46 -10.99
C ASP A 455 31.12 -6.75 -11.57
N ARG A 456 30.89 -6.76 -12.89
CA ARG A 456 30.58 -7.98 -13.62
C ARG A 456 31.68 -9.03 -13.42
N PRO A 457 31.36 -10.28 -13.01
CA PRO A 457 32.33 -11.37 -12.99
C PRO A 457 33.04 -11.55 -14.34
N ALA A 458 34.33 -11.87 -14.30
CA ALA A 458 35.11 -12.13 -15.52
C ALA A 458 34.75 -13.48 -16.15
N ASP A 459 34.43 -14.48 -15.31
CA ASP A 459 33.94 -15.77 -15.76
C ASP A 459 32.52 -15.64 -16.37
N PRO A 460 32.30 -16.11 -17.61
CA PRO A 460 31.00 -15.98 -18.27
C PRO A 460 29.85 -16.69 -17.56
N GLU A 461 30.11 -17.84 -16.92
CA GLU A 461 29.09 -18.60 -16.20
C GLU A 461 28.70 -17.91 -14.89
N GLN A 462 29.67 -17.37 -14.14
CA GLN A 462 29.39 -16.52 -12.98
C GLN A 462 28.64 -15.24 -13.38
N ALA A 463 28.98 -14.64 -14.52
CA ALA A 463 28.30 -13.46 -15.03
C ALA A 463 26.81 -13.72 -15.34
N ARG A 464 26.41 -14.95 -15.67
CA ARG A 464 24.99 -15.32 -15.81
C ARG A 464 24.23 -15.26 -14.49
N ASN A 465 24.90 -15.52 -13.37
CA ASN A 465 24.33 -15.52 -12.03
C ASN A 465 24.67 -14.24 -11.24
N TRP A 466 25.15 -13.21 -11.94
CA TRP A 466 25.50 -11.95 -11.32
C TRP A 466 24.24 -11.16 -10.92
N LEU A 467 24.25 -10.68 -9.68
CA LEU A 467 23.32 -9.70 -9.13
C LEU A 467 24.12 -8.42 -8.82
N PRO A 468 23.97 -7.37 -9.66
CA PRO A 468 24.70 -6.12 -9.46
C PRO A 468 24.37 -5.44 -8.13
N THR A 469 25.40 -4.97 -7.43
CA THR A 469 25.29 -4.08 -6.27
C THR A 469 25.96 -2.73 -6.56
N SER A 470 25.84 -1.75 -5.66
CA SER A 470 26.53 -0.46 -5.78
C SER A 470 27.84 -0.49 -4.99
N ARG A 471 28.91 0.14 -5.49
CA ARG A 471 30.11 0.39 -4.65
C ARG A 471 29.84 1.34 -3.49
N ASP A 472 28.81 2.16 -3.65
CA ASP A 472 28.47 3.23 -2.74
C ASP A 472 27.33 2.77 -1.83
N GLY A 473 27.67 2.53 -0.57
CA GLY A 473 26.72 2.24 0.50
C GLY A 473 26.42 0.76 0.73
N GLY A 474 25.52 0.54 1.68
CA GLY A 474 24.99 -0.78 1.97
C GLY A 474 23.91 -1.20 0.98
N PHE A 475 23.59 -2.48 0.99
CA PHE A 475 22.49 -3.04 0.24
C PHE A 475 21.72 -4.04 1.10
N GLN A 476 20.54 -4.43 0.65
CA GLN A 476 19.68 -5.40 1.33
C GLN A 476 18.95 -6.26 0.30
N LEU A 477 18.49 -7.43 0.72
CA LEU A 477 17.61 -8.26 -0.10
C LEU A 477 16.28 -8.46 0.62
N ALA A 478 15.21 -8.57 -0.17
CA ALA A 478 13.87 -8.91 0.30
C ALA A 478 13.34 -10.09 -0.51
N ALA A 479 13.78 -11.30 -0.18
CA ALA A 479 13.37 -12.53 -0.86
C ALA A 479 11.85 -12.67 -0.78
N ARG A 480 11.19 -12.95 -1.90
CA ARG A 480 9.74 -13.14 -1.94
C ARG A 480 9.41 -14.55 -2.37
N PHE A 481 8.44 -15.14 -1.70
CA PHE A 481 8.03 -16.52 -1.90
C PHE A 481 6.53 -16.56 -2.20
N TYR A 482 6.17 -16.89 -3.43
CA TYR A 482 4.78 -16.96 -3.90
C TYR A 482 4.23 -18.37 -3.73
N GLY A 483 3.08 -18.48 -3.09
CA GLY A 483 2.56 -19.76 -2.61
C GLY A 483 3.51 -20.46 -1.64
N PRO A 484 3.92 -19.79 -0.54
CA PRO A 484 4.86 -20.38 0.42
C PRO A 484 4.26 -21.63 1.06
N THR A 485 5.08 -22.68 1.18
CA THR A 485 4.72 -23.89 1.93
C THR A 485 5.28 -23.83 3.35
N THR A 486 4.99 -24.84 4.18
CA THR A 486 5.24 -24.87 5.63
C THR A 486 6.60 -24.31 6.05
N GLY A 487 7.70 -24.70 5.39
CA GLY A 487 9.04 -24.26 5.77
C GLY A 487 9.30 -22.75 5.65
N LEU A 488 8.53 -22.07 4.79
CA LEU A 488 8.55 -20.61 4.61
C LEU A 488 7.44 -19.91 5.39
N ILE A 489 6.68 -20.65 6.19
CA ILE A 489 5.69 -20.12 7.13
C ILE A 489 6.25 -20.20 8.56
N ASP A 490 6.85 -21.32 8.93
CA ASP A 490 7.42 -21.53 10.27
C ASP A 490 8.93 -21.23 10.37
N GLY A 491 9.57 -20.87 9.25
CA GLY A 491 11.01 -20.58 9.18
C GLY A 491 11.90 -21.82 9.28
N SER A 492 11.35 -23.03 9.17
CA SER A 492 12.15 -24.27 9.21
C SER A 492 12.94 -24.54 7.94
N TYR A 493 12.63 -23.85 6.83
CA TYR A 493 13.49 -23.89 5.64
C TYR A 493 14.84 -23.23 5.94
N ALA A 494 15.92 -23.97 5.76
CA ALA A 494 17.28 -23.48 6.02
C ALA A 494 17.77 -22.56 4.89
N MET A 495 17.18 -21.37 4.76
CA MET A 495 17.56 -20.38 3.76
C MET A 495 19.07 -20.11 3.80
N PRO A 496 19.81 -20.22 2.68
CA PRO A 496 21.26 -20.02 2.72
C PRO A 496 21.64 -18.60 3.15
N GLY A 497 22.69 -18.49 3.96
CA GLY A 497 23.27 -17.20 4.34
C GLY A 497 24.09 -16.58 3.20
N ILE A 498 24.25 -15.27 3.22
CA ILE A 498 25.10 -14.53 2.27
C ILE A 498 26.53 -14.55 2.78
N VAL A 499 27.47 -15.13 2.03
CA VAL A 499 28.86 -15.28 2.47
C VAL A 499 29.74 -14.26 1.77
N ARG A 500 30.53 -13.50 2.53
CA ARG A 500 31.54 -12.58 1.97
C ARG A 500 32.70 -13.38 1.38
N VAL A 501 33.06 -13.06 0.14
CA VAL A 501 34.24 -13.63 -0.55
C VAL A 501 35.46 -12.78 -0.20
N GLN A 502 36.56 -13.44 0.15
CA GLN A 502 37.84 -12.78 0.44
C GLN A 502 38.55 -12.29 -0.81
#